data_AF-A0A8H4AIE5-F1
#
_entry.id   AF-A0A8H4AIE5-F1
#
_cell.length_a   1.000
_cell.length_b   1.000
_cell.length_c   1.000
_cell.angle_alpha   90.00
_cell.angle_beta   90.00
_cell.angle_gamma   90.00
#
_symmetry.space_group_name_H-M   'P 1'
#
loop_
_entity.id
_entity.type
_entity.pdbx_description
1 polymer ?
#
loop_
_entity_poly.entity_id
_entity_poly.type
_entity_poly.pdbx_seq_one_letter_code
_entity_poly.pdbx_strand_id
1 'polypeptide(L)'
;MPTELENNHEKYKKSIAKKIKGQDKNVDYVTHKMFHGTKRWINCDLLMINESGNNDIIKMENNIPKFCKSGCGLCGIVQQGNRKIGAKKMWFAQQSGISLGYCSRGIKVKVMFVIDCVAISPPSNVFITCKEKITLPRYLIIFDDPNIKT
;
A
#
# COMPACT_ATOMS: atom_id res chain seq x y z
N MET A 1 3.65 11.08 -0.64
CA MET A 1 3.87 10.29 -1.88
C MET A 1 4.54 11.20 -2.90
N PRO A 2 5.48 10.75 -3.74
CA PRO A 2 6.03 11.57 -4.81
C PRO A 2 4.95 12.11 -5.75
N THR A 3 4.95 13.42 -5.99
CA THR A 3 3.95 14.13 -6.81
C THR A 3 3.83 13.58 -8.22
N GLU A 4 4.93 13.10 -8.80
CA GLU A 4 4.94 12.52 -10.14
C GLU A 4 4.07 11.25 -10.24
N LEU A 5 4.12 10.38 -9.21
CA LEU A 5 3.34 9.15 -9.18
C LEU A 5 1.84 9.45 -9.12
N GLU A 6 1.46 10.41 -8.27
CA GLU A 6 0.08 10.86 -8.15
C GLU A 6 -0.42 11.48 -9.47
N ASN A 7 0.37 12.36 -10.08
CA ASN A 7 0.02 12.96 -11.37
C ASN A 7 -0.17 11.91 -12.48
N ASN A 8 0.73 10.92 -12.55
CA ASN A 8 0.64 9.85 -13.54
C ASN A 8 -0.60 8.97 -13.32
N HIS A 9 -0.93 8.69 -12.05
CA HIS A 9 -2.14 7.96 -11.70
C HIS A 9 -3.41 8.72 -12.05
N GLU A 10 -3.51 10.00 -11.65
CA GLU A 10 -4.67 10.85 -11.91
C GLU A 10 -4.92 11.05 -13.42
N LYS A 11 -3.85 11.25 -14.21
CA LYS A 11 -3.94 11.31 -15.68
C LYS A 11 -4.48 9.99 -16.25
N TYR A 12 -4.00 8.85 -15.78
CA TYR A 12 -4.46 7.55 -16.24
C TYR A 12 -5.93 7.29 -15.86
N LYS A 13 -6.30 7.56 -14.61
CA LYS A 13 -7.66 7.44 -14.08
C LYS A 13 -8.66 8.22 -14.94
N LYS A 14 -8.37 9.50 -15.23
CA LYS A 14 -9.20 10.35 -16.11
C LYS A 14 -9.29 9.79 -17.53
N SER A 15 -8.20 9.25 -18.07
CA SER A 15 -8.18 8.62 -19.41
C SER A 15 -9.09 7.38 -19.46
N ILE A 16 -9.08 6.54 -18.43
CA ILE A 16 -9.93 5.35 -18.37
C ILE A 16 -11.40 5.71 -18.16
N ALA A 17 -11.71 6.65 -17.26
CA ALA A 17 -13.07 7.13 -17.06
C ALA A 17 -13.70 7.64 -18.38
N LYS A 18 -12.92 8.33 -19.23
CA LYS A 18 -13.40 8.81 -20.54
C LYS A 18 -13.79 7.70 -21.52
N LYS A 19 -13.30 6.47 -21.35
CA LYS A 19 -13.59 5.32 -22.23
C LYS A 19 -14.92 4.64 -21.91
N ILE A 20 -15.48 4.92 -20.73
CA ILE A 20 -16.77 4.37 -20.32
C ILE A 20 -17.88 5.21 -20.95
N LYS A 21 -18.94 4.52 -21.40
CA LYS A 21 -20.14 5.12 -21.98
C LYS A 21 -21.24 5.19 -20.92
N GLY A 22 -22.16 6.14 -21.05
CA GLY A 22 -23.29 6.29 -20.13
C GLY A 22 -23.01 7.23 -18.96
N GLN A 23 -23.91 7.22 -17.98
CA GLN A 23 -23.88 8.13 -16.83
C GLN A 23 -22.72 7.83 -15.86
N ASP A 24 -22.13 6.63 -15.95
CA ASP A 24 -21.02 6.16 -15.11
C ASP A 24 -19.64 6.68 -15.53
N LYS A 25 -19.58 7.73 -16.35
CA LYS A 25 -18.32 8.35 -16.85
C LYS A 25 -17.62 9.17 -15.76
N ASN A 26 -17.38 8.57 -14.61
CA ASN A 26 -16.74 9.19 -13.45
C ASN A 26 -15.46 8.43 -13.08
N VAL A 27 -14.48 9.18 -12.57
CA VAL A 27 -13.24 8.63 -12.01
C VAL A 27 -13.51 7.70 -10.83
N ASP A 28 -14.56 7.93 -10.05
CA ASP A 28 -14.89 7.08 -8.90
C ASP A 28 -15.35 5.71 -9.33
N TYR A 29 -16.09 5.61 -10.44
CA TYR A 29 -16.57 4.33 -10.98
C TYR A 29 -15.41 3.40 -11.36
N VAL A 30 -14.31 3.98 -11.87
CA VAL A 30 -13.14 3.21 -12.30
C VAL A 30 -12.10 3.01 -11.19
N THR A 31 -12.34 3.53 -9.99
CA THR A 31 -11.36 3.53 -8.91
C THR A 31 -11.83 2.62 -7.78
N HIS A 32 -11.11 1.54 -7.60
CA HIS A 32 -11.44 0.49 -6.63
C HIS A 32 -10.43 0.53 -5.49
N LYS A 33 -10.92 0.69 -4.26
CA LYS A 33 -10.08 0.64 -3.06
C LYS A 33 -9.72 -0.81 -2.76
N MET A 34 -8.43 -1.11 -2.74
CA MET A 34 -7.91 -2.44 -2.49
C MET A 34 -6.86 -2.39 -1.38
N PHE A 35 -6.64 -3.51 -0.70
CA PHE A 35 -5.62 -3.67 0.33
C PHE A 35 -4.34 -4.26 -0.26
N HIS A 36 -3.20 -3.84 0.28
CA HIS A 36 -1.88 -4.39 -0.04
C HIS A 36 -1.08 -4.59 1.23
N GLY A 37 -1.04 -5.83 1.72
CA GLY A 37 -0.16 -6.22 2.80
C GLY A 37 1.28 -6.23 2.32
N THR A 38 2.19 -5.70 3.13
CA THR A 38 3.58 -5.56 2.72
C THR A 38 4.55 -5.94 3.83
N LYS A 39 5.77 -6.28 3.43
CA LYS A 39 6.85 -6.53 4.38
C LYS A 39 7.27 -5.23 5.02
N ARG A 40 7.55 -5.28 6.32
CA ARG A 40 8.40 -4.30 6.99
C ARG A 40 9.45 -5.00 7.82
N TRP A 41 10.53 -4.29 8.08
CA TRP A 41 11.53 -4.72 9.07
C TRP A 41 11.13 -4.28 10.47
N ILE A 42 11.51 -5.09 11.46
CA ILE A 42 11.33 -4.81 12.89
C ILE A 42 12.00 -3.48 13.29
N ASN A 43 13.17 -3.20 12.72
CA ASN A 43 13.94 -1.97 12.95
C ASN A 43 13.63 -0.86 11.93
N CYS A 44 12.47 -0.89 11.27
CA CYS A 44 12.09 0.15 10.32
C CYS A 44 11.77 1.47 11.06
N ASP A 45 12.63 2.46 10.89
CA ASP A 45 12.52 3.74 11.59
C ASP A 45 11.32 4.58 11.13
N LEU A 46 10.73 4.31 9.95
CA LEU A 46 9.57 5.08 9.46
C LEU A 46 8.35 5.05 10.37
N LEU A 47 8.17 3.97 11.14
CA LEU A 47 7.03 3.87 12.04
C LEU A 47 7.28 4.61 13.36
N MET A 48 8.54 4.90 13.70
CA MET A 48 8.93 5.41 15.02
C MET A 48 8.34 4.61 16.20
N ILE A 49 8.03 3.31 16.00
CA ILE A 49 7.47 2.44 17.04
C ILE A 49 8.58 1.62 17.69
N ASN A 50 8.59 1.58 19.03
CA ASN A 50 9.40 0.67 19.80
C ASN A 50 8.61 -0.61 20.11
N GLU A 51 9.04 -1.74 19.55
CA GLU A 51 8.37 -3.04 19.80
C GLU A 51 8.94 -3.78 21.01
N SER A 52 9.91 -3.21 21.72
CA SER A 52 10.67 -3.87 22.79
C SER A 52 9.97 -3.89 24.17
N GLY A 53 8.67 -3.59 24.25
CA GLY A 53 7.87 -3.85 25.45
C GLY A 53 7.60 -2.67 26.39
N ASN A 54 8.05 -1.46 26.09
CA ASN A 54 7.60 -0.26 26.80
C ASN A 54 6.65 0.52 25.88
N ASN A 55 5.46 0.88 26.39
CA ASN A 55 4.34 1.54 25.70
C ASN A 55 4.65 2.96 25.17
N ASP A 56 5.91 3.27 24.90
CA ASP A 56 6.32 4.55 24.36
C ASP A 56 6.42 4.42 22.84
N ILE A 57 5.29 4.70 22.19
CA ILE A 57 5.27 5.18 20.81
C ILE A 57 6.20 6.40 20.81
N ILE A 58 7.08 6.50 19.80
CA ILE A 58 8.09 7.53 19.56
C ILE A 58 9.52 7.06 19.88
N LYS A 59 10.13 6.39 18.90
CA LYS A 59 11.57 6.58 18.65
C LYS A 59 11.78 8.07 18.35
N MET A 60 12.20 8.81 19.36
CA MET A 60 12.88 10.11 19.31
C MET A 60 12.28 11.17 18.36
N GLU A 61 11.49 12.10 18.92
CA GLU A 61 10.98 13.32 18.28
C GLU A 61 12.03 14.12 17.48
N ASN A 62 13.33 13.93 17.77
CA ASN A 62 14.43 14.72 17.21
C ASN A 62 15.23 14.02 16.09
N ASN A 63 14.87 12.79 15.68
CA ASN A 63 15.56 12.09 14.60
C ASN A 63 14.74 12.06 13.31
N ILE A 64 15.35 12.45 12.19
CA ILE A 64 14.74 12.30 10.87
C ILE A 64 14.66 10.80 10.55
N PRO A 65 13.45 10.21 10.38
CA PRO A 65 13.31 8.80 10.09
C PRO A 65 14.04 8.43 8.80
N LYS A 66 14.84 7.37 8.84
CA LYS A 66 15.57 6.87 7.67
C LYS A 66 14.82 5.74 6.99
N PHE A 67 14.80 5.76 5.67
CA PHE A 67 14.33 4.62 4.88
C PHE A 67 15.28 3.43 5.04
N CYS A 68 14.73 2.23 5.17
CA CYS A 68 15.53 1.00 5.12
C CYS A 68 16.25 0.89 3.75
N LYS A 69 17.51 0.42 3.76
CA LYS A 69 18.34 0.33 2.56
C LYS A 69 17.78 -0.63 1.50
N SER A 70 17.18 -1.76 1.91
CA SER A 70 16.59 -2.73 0.97
C SER A 70 15.55 -3.65 1.64
N GLY A 71 14.71 -4.30 0.83
CA GLY A 71 13.79 -5.36 1.26
C GLY A 71 12.58 -4.92 2.09
N CYS A 72 12.50 -3.65 2.51
CA CYS A 72 11.36 -3.11 3.23
C CYS A 72 10.26 -2.70 2.25
N GLY A 73 9.14 -3.40 2.27
CA GLY A 73 7.97 -3.06 1.46
C GLY A 73 7.35 -1.71 1.86
N LEU A 74 7.28 -1.40 3.15
CA LEU A 74 6.87 -0.07 3.64
C LEU A 74 7.72 1.05 3.05
N CYS A 75 9.04 1.02 3.27
CA CYS A 75 9.93 2.06 2.75
C CYS A 75 9.93 2.10 1.22
N GLY A 76 9.86 0.94 0.55
CA GLY A 76 9.82 0.87 -0.90
C GLY A 76 8.59 1.57 -1.46
N ILE A 77 7.41 1.26 -0.92
CA ILE A 77 6.14 1.84 -1.37
C ILE A 77 6.06 3.34 -1.05
N VAL A 78 6.51 3.78 0.13
CA VAL A 78 6.51 5.22 0.47
C VAL A 78 7.41 6.02 -0.48
N GLN A 79 8.58 5.48 -0.85
CA GLN A 79 9.54 6.17 -1.72
C GLN A 79 9.17 6.12 -3.20
N GLN A 80 8.65 4.99 -3.68
CA GLN A 80 8.55 4.69 -5.12
C GLN A 80 7.13 4.33 -5.57
N GLY A 81 6.15 4.31 -4.66
CA GLY A 81 4.84 3.75 -4.92
C GLY A 81 4.87 2.24 -5.15
N ASN A 82 3.79 1.70 -5.71
CA ASN A 82 3.73 0.31 -6.09
C ASN A 82 4.56 0.08 -7.36
N ARG A 83 5.69 -0.62 -7.20
CA ARG A 83 6.62 -0.92 -8.28
C ARG A 83 6.68 -2.41 -8.55
N LYS A 84 6.59 -2.82 -9.81
CA LYS A 84 6.78 -4.23 -10.18
C LYS A 84 8.26 -4.58 -10.16
N ILE A 85 8.58 -5.80 -9.75
CA ILE A 85 9.94 -6.33 -9.78
C ILE A 85 10.08 -7.24 -11.00
N GLY A 86 10.72 -6.74 -12.06
CA GLY A 86 10.92 -7.47 -13.32
C GLY A 86 9.61 -7.78 -14.05
N ALA A 87 9.36 -9.07 -14.31
CA ALA A 87 8.12 -9.57 -14.91
C ALA A 87 7.02 -9.92 -13.89
N LYS A 88 7.28 -9.74 -12.58
CA LYS A 88 6.33 -10.09 -11.53
C LYS A 88 5.11 -9.16 -11.55
N LYS A 89 3.95 -9.73 -11.23
CA LYS A 89 2.69 -9.00 -11.07
C LYS A 89 2.56 -8.50 -9.62
N MET A 90 1.88 -7.37 -9.45
CA MET A 90 1.45 -6.84 -8.16
C MET A 90 0.03 -7.32 -7.87
N TRP A 91 -0.24 -7.61 -6.59
CA TRP A 91 -1.49 -8.22 -6.12
C TRP A 91 -2.11 -7.33 -5.06
N PHE A 92 -3.40 -7.04 -5.19
CA PHE A 92 -4.16 -6.20 -4.29
C PHE A 92 -5.48 -6.88 -3.98
N ALA A 93 -5.84 -7.02 -2.70
CA ALA A 93 -7.02 -7.78 -2.31
C ALA A 93 -8.17 -6.87 -1.88
N GLN A 94 -9.40 -7.25 -2.18
CA GLN A 94 -10.58 -6.50 -1.75
C GLN A 94 -10.78 -6.59 -0.23
N GLN A 95 -10.37 -7.71 0.37
CA GLN A 95 -10.45 -7.96 1.81
C GLN A 95 -9.08 -7.81 2.47
N SER A 96 -9.05 -7.10 3.60
CA SER A 96 -7.82 -6.90 4.39
C SER A 96 -7.28 -8.23 4.93
N GLY A 97 -8.14 -9.20 5.28
CA GLY A 97 -7.73 -10.53 5.75
C GLY A 97 -6.88 -11.32 4.75
N ILE A 98 -7.13 -11.16 3.44
CA ILE A 98 -6.28 -11.76 2.40
C ILE A 98 -4.92 -11.05 2.38
N SER A 99 -4.91 -9.71 2.47
CA SER A 99 -3.70 -8.91 2.50
C SER A 99 -2.85 -9.15 3.76
N LEU A 100 -3.47 -9.47 4.89
CA LEU A 100 -2.79 -9.79 6.15
C LEU A 100 -1.77 -10.93 5.97
N GLY A 101 -2.08 -11.92 5.13
CA GLY A 101 -1.18 -13.04 4.83
C GLY A 101 0.14 -12.63 4.15
N TYR A 102 0.22 -11.41 3.61
CA TYR A 102 1.40 -10.84 2.96
C TYR A 102 2.19 -9.86 3.84
N CYS A 103 1.68 -9.54 5.03
CA CYS A 103 2.43 -8.79 6.03
C CYS A 103 3.54 -9.66 6.65
N SER A 104 4.58 -9.04 7.21
CA SER A 104 5.67 -9.77 7.86
C SER A 104 5.16 -10.68 8.99
N ARG A 105 5.57 -11.97 8.97
CA ARG A 105 5.31 -12.94 10.03
C ARG A 105 6.21 -12.68 11.24
N GLY A 106 5.73 -12.98 12.45
CA GLY A 106 6.50 -12.85 13.69
C GLY A 106 6.80 -11.42 14.12
N ILE A 107 6.20 -10.43 13.47
CA ILE A 107 6.29 -9.01 13.81
C ILE A 107 4.93 -8.58 14.37
N LYS A 108 4.95 -7.99 15.58
CA LYS A 108 3.75 -7.53 16.31
C LYS A 108 3.07 -6.41 15.52
N VAL A 109 3.72 -5.28 15.30
CA VAL A 109 3.11 -4.20 14.52
C VAL A 109 3.19 -4.53 13.05
N LYS A 110 2.05 -4.64 12.37
CA LYS A 110 1.94 -4.87 10.94
C LYS A 110 1.60 -3.59 10.20
N VAL A 111 1.87 -3.62 8.91
CA VAL A 111 1.53 -2.53 7.99
C VAL A 111 0.88 -3.05 6.73
N MET A 112 -0.10 -2.29 6.26
CA MET A 112 -0.84 -2.56 5.04
C MET A 112 -1.20 -1.22 4.40
N PHE A 113 -1.27 -1.17 3.07
CA PHE A 113 -1.76 0.02 2.38
C PHE A 113 -3.17 -0.17 1.87
N VAL A 114 -3.94 0.92 1.87
CA VAL A 114 -5.11 1.07 0.99
C VAL A 114 -4.63 1.71 -0.30
N ILE A 115 -4.94 1.05 -1.41
CA ILE A 115 -4.49 1.37 -2.76
C ILE A 115 -5.71 1.74 -3.60
N ASP A 116 -5.63 2.87 -4.29
CA ASP A 116 -6.55 3.16 -5.39
C ASP A 116 -6.09 2.35 -6.61
N CYS A 117 -6.92 1.42 -7.06
CA CYS A 117 -6.70 0.60 -8.26
C CYS A 117 -7.65 1.01 -9.38
N VAL A 118 -7.11 1.38 -10.55
CA VAL A 118 -7.91 1.79 -11.71
C VAL A 118 -8.26 0.59 -12.59
N ALA A 119 -9.56 0.31 -12.71
CA ALA A 119 -10.10 -0.76 -13.55
C ALA A 119 -11.50 -0.39 -14.09
N ILE A 120 -11.81 -0.76 -15.33
CA ILE A 120 -13.14 -0.52 -15.92
C ILE A 120 -14.22 -1.32 -15.20
N SER A 121 -13.90 -2.55 -14.82
CA SER A 121 -14.80 -3.42 -14.05
C SER A 121 -14.24 -3.64 -12.65
N PRO A 122 -15.11 -3.70 -11.62
CA PRO A 122 -14.69 -4.03 -10.27
C PRO A 122 -13.95 -5.38 -10.23
N PRO A 123 -12.81 -5.48 -9.53
CA PRO A 123 -12.16 -6.76 -9.27
C PRO A 123 -13.03 -7.59 -8.34
N SER A 124 -13.18 -8.90 -8.59
CA SER A 124 -14.07 -9.77 -7.80
C SER A 124 -13.51 -10.19 -6.43
N ASN A 125 -12.19 -10.20 -6.26
CA ASN A 125 -11.51 -10.57 -5.00
C ASN A 125 -10.08 -10.05 -4.95
N VAL A 126 -9.34 -10.26 -6.03
CA VAL A 126 -7.94 -9.84 -6.15
C VAL A 126 -7.74 -9.12 -7.48
N PHE A 127 -7.15 -7.93 -7.40
CA PHE A 127 -6.69 -7.16 -8.54
C PHE A 127 -5.22 -7.47 -8.80
N ILE A 128 -4.91 -7.84 -10.03
CA ILE A 128 -3.56 -8.23 -10.44
C ILE A 128 -3.13 -7.36 -11.61
N THR A 129 -1.96 -6.72 -11.51
CA THR A 129 -1.46 -5.85 -12.57
C THR A 129 0.05 -5.83 -12.68
N CYS A 130 0.55 -5.52 -13.87
CA CYS A 130 1.94 -5.18 -14.14
C CYS A 130 2.15 -3.68 -14.44
N LYS A 131 1.09 -2.86 -14.34
CA LYS A 131 1.11 -1.43 -14.65
C LYS A 131 1.08 -0.62 -13.35
N GLU A 132 2.16 0.09 -13.06
CA GLU A 132 2.33 0.84 -11.82
C GLU A 132 1.38 2.04 -11.72
N LYS A 133 1.25 2.80 -12.81
CA LYS A 133 0.36 3.98 -12.89
C LYS A 133 -1.11 3.73 -12.61
N ILE A 134 -1.57 2.47 -12.62
CA ILE A 134 -2.98 2.14 -12.33
C ILE A 134 -3.22 1.92 -10.84
N THR A 135 -2.17 2.05 -10.02
CA THR A 135 -2.20 1.81 -8.59
C THR A 135 -1.58 2.98 -7.85
N LEU A 136 -2.22 3.47 -6.80
CA LEU A 136 -1.69 4.55 -5.98
C LEU A 136 -1.93 4.27 -4.49
N PRO A 137 -0.88 4.14 -3.67
CA PRO A 137 -1.05 4.04 -2.22
C PRO A 137 -1.61 5.36 -1.66
N ARG A 138 -2.75 5.27 -0.99
CA ARG A 138 -3.47 6.42 -0.41
C ARG A 138 -3.34 6.51 1.09
N TYR A 139 -3.50 5.37 1.76
CA TYR A 139 -3.48 5.29 3.22
C TYR A 139 -2.55 4.19 3.67
N LEU A 140 -1.82 4.45 4.74
CA LEU A 140 -1.06 3.45 5.48
C LEU A 140 -1.87 3.06 6.72
N ILE A 141 -2.11 1.76 6.89
CA ILE A 141 -2.72 1.17 8.07
C ILE A 141 -1.59 0.56 8.90
N ILE A 142 -1.53 0.95 10.17
CA ILE A 142 -0.61 0.41 11.18
C ILE A 142 -1.47 -0.24 12.25
N PHE A 143 -1.21 -1.51 12.58
CA PHE A 143 -2.05 -2.29 13.48
C PHE A 143 -1.26 -3.43 14.13
N ASP A 144 -1.68 -3.91 15.29
CA ASP A 144 -1.08 -5.08 15.92
C ASP A 144 -1.53 -6.39 15.25
N ASP A 145 -0.63 -7.37 15.15
CA ASP A 145 -0.92 -8.71 14.66
C ASP A 145 -1.98 -9.35 15.57
N PRO A 146 -3.19 -9.64 15.06
CA PRO A 146 -4.23 -10.24 15.88
C PRO A 146 -3.86 -11.64 16.40
N ASN A 147 -2.82 -12.27 15.85
CA ASN A 147 -2.37 -13.60 16.25
C ASN A 147 -1.26 -13.57 17.31
N ILE A 148 -0.67 -12.42 17.62
CA ILE A 148 0.36 -12.28 18.64
C ILE A 148 -0.30 -11.68 19.89
N LYS A 149 -0.61 -12.53 20.87
CA LYS A 149 -1.12 -12.08 22.17
C LYS A 149 0.02 -11.50 23.01
N THR A 150 -0.25 -10.38 23.67
CA THR A 150 0.59 -9.77 24.73
C THR A 150 0.46 -10.52 26.03
#